data_AF-A0A7S3SEL9-F1
#
_entry.id   AF-A0A7S3SEL9-F1
#
_cell.length_a   1.000
_cell.length_b   1.000
_cell.length_c   1.000
_cell.angle_alpha   90.00
_cell.angle_beta   90.00
_cell.angle_gamma   90.00
#
_symmetry.space_group_name_H-M   'P 1'
#
loop_
_entity.id
_entity.type
_entity.pdbx_description
1 polymer ?
#
loop_
_entity_poly.entity_id
_entity_poly.type
_entity_poly.pdbx_seq_one_letter_code
_entity_poly.pdbx_strand_id
1 'polypeptide(L)'
;YPLPNGANALHAVAWYARATFCLQPPGDTVARAAIADAVSVGCIPVLLHPAQLRLWPWHWDASSASVFENFTNVGARNASWADAARGLFHRLLRMPRAKVRALQRAVRAAAPRL
;
A
#
# COMPACT_ATOMS: atom_id res chain seq x y z
N TYR A 1 -5.58 -24.08 13.38
CA TYR A 1 -6.35 -23.19 14.27
C TYR A 1 -6.41 -21.83 13.60
N PRO A 2 -7.59 -21.29 13.24
CA PRO A 2 -7.65 -19.93 12.73
C PRO A 2 -7.31 -18.99 13.90
N LEU A 3 -6.25 -18.20 13.73
CA LEU A 3 -5.86 -17.21 14.73
C LEU A 3 -6.96 -16.12 14.81
N PRO A 4 -7.26 -15.60 16.00
CA PRO A 4 -8.18 -14.47 16.13
C PRO A 4 -7.69 -13.30 15.26
N ASN A 5 -8.63 -12.68 14.56
CA ASN A 5 -8.37 -11.50 13.73
C ASN A 5 -7.57 -10.46 14.54
N GLY A 6 -6.40 -10.07 14.03
CA GLY A 6 -5.55 -9.04 14.66
C GLY A 6 -4.36 -9.56 15.48
N ALA A 7 -4.21 -10.86 15.72
CA ALA A 7 -3.02 -11.39 16.43
C ALA A 7 -1.69 -11.05 15.73
N ASN A 8 -1.70 -10.94 14.40
CA ASN A 8 -0.53 -10.54 13.60
C ASN A 8 -0.31 -9.02 13.56
N ALA A 9 -1.24 -8.21 14.07
CA ALA A 9 -1.12 -6.75 14.07
C ALA A 9 0.11 -6.29 14.87
N LEU A 10 0.43 -7.00 15.96
CA LEU A 10 1.61 -6.74 16.79
C LEU A 10 2.94 -6.78 16.02
N HIS A 11 3.00 -7.54 14.92
CA HIS A 11 4.20 -7.67 14.10
C HIS A 11 4.07 -7.00 12.73
N ALA A 12 2.91 -6.41 12.40
CA ALA A 12 2.65 -5.85 11.08
C ALA A 12 3.71 -4.81 10.68
N VAL A 13 4.04 -3.90 11.59
CA VAL A 13 5.08 -2.87 11.39
C VAL A 13 6.46 -3.50 11.13
N ALA A 14 6.81 -4.57 11.86
CA ALA A 14 8.07 -5.28 11.67
C ALA A 14 8.14 -5.98 10.30
N TRP A 15 7.02 -6.50 9.80
CA TRP A 15 6.94 -7.06 8.45
C TRP A 15 7.04 -5.97 7.38
N TYR A 16 6.39 -4.82 7.60
CA TYR A 16 6.47 -3.67 6.69
C TYR A 16 7.90 -3.14 6.58
N ALA A 17 8.63 -3.04 7.69
CA ALA A 17 10.04 -2.62 7.69
C ALA A 17 10.96 -3.54 6.86
N ARG A 18 10.55 -4.79 6.62
CA ARG A 18 11.30 -5.78 5.83
C ARG A 18 10.77 -5.93 4.40
N ALA A 19 9.69 -5.24 4.05
CA ALA A 19 9.04 -5.32 2.75
C ALA A 19 9.35 -4.09 1.88
N THR A 20 9.36 -4.28 0.56
CA THR A 20 9.48 -3.16 -0.40
C THR A 20 8.12 -2.51 -0.65
N PHE A 21 7.07 -3.31 -0.79
CA PHE A 21 5.71 -2.89 -1.10
C PHE A 21 4.75 -3.45 -0.05
N CYS A 22 3.86 -2.60 0.47
CA CYS A 22 2.87 -2.96 1.48
C CYS A 22 1.47 -2.74 0.92
N LEU A 23 0.72 -3.83 0.71
CA LEU A 23 -0.65 -3.78 0.19
C LEU A 23 -1.58 -3.15 1.22
N GLN A 24 -2.38 -2.17 0.79
CA GLN A 24 -3.30 -1.41 1.65
C GLN A 24 -4.75 -1.60 1.18
N PRO A 25 -5.33 -2.81 1.32
CA PRO A 25 -6.73 -3.02 1.03
C PRO A 25 -7.61 -2.14 1.95
N PRO A 26 -8.74 -1.62 1.43
CA PRO A 26 -9.74 -1.04 2.30
C PRO A 26 -10.32 -2.14 3.22
N GLY A 27 -10.88 -1.75 4.35
CA GLY A 27 -11.95 -2.55 4.97
C GLY A 27 -13.06 -1.60 5.37
N ASP A 28 -13.45 -1.54 6.65
CA ASP A 28 -14.60 -0.72 7.08
C ASP A 28 -14.48 0.77 6.72
N THR A 29 -13.26 1.29 6.61
CA THR A 29 -12.96 2.68 6.23
C THR A 29 -11.92 2.75 5.12
N VAL A 30 -11.98 3.85 4.34
CA VAL A 30 -10.97 4.18 3.30
C VAL A 30 -9.62 4.48 3.94
N ALA A 31 -9.60 5.20 5.07
CA ALA A 31 -8.40 5.48 5.84
C ALA A 31 -8.02 4.27 6.70
N ARG A 32 -6.72 3.93 6.74
CA ARG A 32 -6.17 2.84 7.56
C ARG A 32 -4.89 3.30 8.24
N ALA A 33 -4.73 2.99 9.53
CA ALA A 33 -3.48 3.24 10.27
C ALA A 33 -2.28 2.55 9.61
N ALA A 34 -2.49 1.39 9.00
CA ALA A 34 -1.47 0.64 8.26
C ALA A 34 -0.81 1.43 7.11
N ILE A 35 -1.49 2.44 6.53
CA ILE A 35 -0.87 3.33 5.54
C ILE A 35 0.20 4.18 6.20
N ALA A 36 -0.09 4.77 7.37
CA ALA A 36 0.86 5.54 8.14
C ALA A 36 2.02 4.67 8.64
N ASP A 37 1.74 3.44 9.09
CA ASP A 37 2.78 2.48 9.50
C ASP A 37 3.71 2.12 8.34
N ALA A 38 3.18 1.89 7.14
CA ALA A 38 4.01 1.61 5.97
C ALA A 38 4.91 2.80 5.63
N VAL A 39 4.37 4.02 5.66
CA VAL A 39 5.13 5.24 5.38
C VAL A 39 6.22 5.47 6.43
N SER A 40 5.91 5.29 7.72
CA SER A 40 6.84 5.54 8.83
C SER A 40 8.06 4.62 8.80
N VAL A 41 7.91 3.37 8.31
CA VAL A 41 9.02 2.42 8.17
C VAL A 41 9.61 2.36 6.75
N GLY A 42 9.15 3.21 5.84
CA GLY A 42 9.69 3.32 4.47
C GLY A 42 9.21 2.24 3.49
N CYS A 43 8.17 1.48 3.84
CA CYS A 43 7.54 0.54 2.92
C CYS A 43 6.64 1.29 1.94
N ILE A 44 6.76 1.02 0.63
CA ILE A 44 5.94 1.71 -0.38
C ILE A 44 4.48 1.26 -0.26
N PRO A 45 3.53 2.14 0.08
CA PRO A 45 2.13 1.78 0.15
C PRO A 45 1.60 1.43 -1.25
N VAL A 46 0.84 0.35 -1.35
CA VAL A 46 0.07 -0.01 -2.55
C VAL A 46 -1.40 0.20 -2.25
N LEU A 47 -1.93 1.33 -2.71
CA LEU A 47 -3.31 1.77 -2.47
C LEU A 47 -4.25 1.03 -3.42
N LEU A 48 -5.33 0.45 -2.88
CA LEU A 48 -6.27 -0.38 -3.63
C LEU A 48 -7.64 0.29 -3.87
N HIS A 49 -7.82 1.51 -3.34
CA HIS A 49 -9.06 2.29 -3.49
C HIS A 49 -8.74 3.74 -3.90
N PRO A 50 -9.42 4.33 -4.90
CA PRO A 50 -9.08 5.66 -5.42
C PRO A 50 -9.12 6.77 -4.37
N ALA A 51 -10.08 6.71 -3.43
CA ALA A 51 -10.17 7.69 -2.35
C ALA A 51 -8.95 7.69 -1.40
N GLN A 52 -8.13 6.62 -1.36
CA GLN A 52 -6.91 6.60 -0.54
C GLN A 52 -5.85 7.60 -1.04
N LEU A 53 -5.83 7.92 -2.34
CA LEU A 53 -4.91 8.91 -2.90
C LEU A 53 -5.15 10.34 -2.39
N ARG A 54 -6.31 10.58 -1.77
CA ARG A 54 -6.70 11.90 -1.24
C ARG A 54 -6.60 11.97 0.28
N LEU A 55 -6.08 10.95 0.93
CA LEU A 55 -5.91 10.93 2.38
C LEU A 55 -4.75 11.83 2.79
N TRP A 56 -5.03 12.75 3.72
CA TRP A 56 -4.07 13.66 4.35
C TRP A 56 -3.24 14.49 3.35
N PRO A 57 -3.88 15.30 2.48
CA PRO A 57 -3.18 16.04 1.42
C PRO A 57 -2.18 17.07 1.96
N TRP A 58 -2.35 17.52 3.20
CA TRP A 58 -1.43 18.43 3.88
C TRP A 58 -0.16 17.75 4.39
N HIS A 59 -0.15 16.42 4.47
CA HIS A 59 0.94 15.64 5.02
C HIS A 59 1.86 15.06 3.94
N TRP A 60 1.28 14.52 2.87
CA TRP A 60 2.05 13.84 1.83
C TRP A 60 1.36 13.86 0.47
N ASP A 61 2.13 13.66 -0.59
CA ASP A 61 1.61 13.41 -1.93
C ASP A 61 1.57 11.90 -2.19
N ALA A 62 0.40 11.30 -1.93
CA ALA A 62 0.19 9.87 -2.15
C ALA A 62 0.44 9.45 -3.61
N SER A 63 0.24 10.33 -4.59
CA SER A 63 0.41 9.97 -6.01
C SER A 63 1.88 9.74 -6.39
N SER A 64 2.80 10.46 -5.75
CA SER A 64 4.25 10.30 -5.95
C SER A 64 4.90 9.34 -4.94
N ALA A 65 4.28 9.12 -3.78
CA ALA A 65 4.79 8.28 -2.70
C ALA A 65 4.10 6.91 -2.58
N SER A 66 3.28 6.49 -3.53
CA SER A 66 2.61 5.18 -3.50
C SER A 66 2.48 4.53 -4.88
N VAL A 67 2.01 3.28 -4.90
CA VAL A 67 1.52 2.62 -6.11
C VAL A 67 0.00 2.50 -6.00
N PHE A 68 -0.72 2.85 -7.05
CA PHE A 68 -2.18 2.69 -7.07
C PHE A 68 -2.61 1.55 -7.99
N GLU A 69 -3.58 0.77 -7.52
CA GLU A 69 -4.35 -0.19 -8.33
C GLU A 69 -5.82 -0.07 -7.98
N ASN A 70 -6.71 -0.03 -8.98
CA ASN A 70 -8.12 0.20 -8.69
C ASN A 70 -8.88 -1.11 -8.51
N PHE A 71 -9.01 -1.58 -7.26
CA PHE A 71 -9.76 -2.80 -6.94
C PHE A 71 -11.27 -2.59 -6.77
N THR A 72 -11.79 -1.35 -6.83
CA THR A 72 -13.25 -1.12 -6.75
C THR A 72 -13.98 -1.60 -8.00
N ASN A 73 -13.27 -1.70 -9.13
CA ASN A 73 -13.85 -2.04 -10.43
C ASN A 73 -13.81 -3.54 -10.75
N VAL A 74 -13.21 -4.35 -9.87
CA VAL A 74 -13.01 -5.80 -10.05
C VAL A 74 -14.33 -6.58 -9.91
N GLY A 75 -15.33 -6.04 -9.19
CA GLY A 75 -16.69 -6.61 -9.13
C GLY A 75 -17.64 -6.11 -10.23
N ALA A 76 -17.29 -5.04 -10.94
CA ALA A 76 -18.17 -4.36 -11.90
C ALA A 76 -17.92 -4.78 -13.37
N ARG A 77 -16.77 -5.40 -13.65
CA ARG A 77 -16.41 -5.96 -14.96
C ARG A 77 -16.04 -7.41 -14.67
N ASN A 78 -16.48 -8.37 -15.48
CA ASN A 78 -16.29 -9.84 -15.33
C ASN A 78 -14.83 -10.36 -15.18
N ALA A 79 -13.88 -9.56 -14.71
CA ALA A 79 -12.53 -9.96 -14.35
C ALA A 79 -12.53 -10.64 -12.98
N SER A 80 -11.85 -11.79 -12.89
CA SER A 80 -11.63 -12.41 -11.58
C SER A 80 -10.73 -11.51 -10.73
N TRP A 81 -11.05 -11.35 -9.45
CA TRP A 81 -10.15 -10.72 -8.49
C TRP A 81 -8.75 -11.33 -8.51
N ALA A 82 -8.66 -12.63 -8.78
CA ALA A 82 -7.39 -13.33 -8.94
C ALA A 82 -6.57 -12.83 -10.15
N ASP A 83 -7.22 -12.48 -11.27
CA ASP A 83 -6.53 -11.93 -12.45
C ASP A 83 -5.98 -10.53 -12.16
N ALA A 84 -6.79 -9.67 -11.52
CA ALA A 84 -6.37 -8.33 -11.12
C ALA A 84 -5.20 -8.38 -10.13
N ALA A 85 -5.28 -9.25 -9.13
CA ALA A 85 -4.19 -9.49 -8.18
C ALA A 85 -2.92 -9.98 -8.87
N ARG A 86 -3.03 -10.97 -9.78
CA ARG A 86 -1.88 -11.47 -10.57
C ARG A 86 -1.24 -10.35 -11.40
N GLY A 87 -2.04 -9.50 -12.05
CA GLY A 87 -1.55 -8.34 -12.80
C GLY A 87 -0.80 -7.35 -11.93
N LEU A 88 -1.34 -7.02 -10.75
CA LEU A 88 -0.67 -6.17 -9.77
C LEU A 88 0.68 -6.76 -9.33
N PHE A 89 0.71 -8.02 -8.90
CA PHE A 89 1.95 -8.65 -8.43
C PHE A 89 3.03 -8.68 -9.51
N HIS A 90 2.65 -9.00 -10.75
CA HIS A 90 3.56 -8.99 -11.88
C HIS A 90 4.15 -7.59 -12.13
N ARG A 91 3.32 -6.55 -12.07
CA ARG A 91 3.76 -5.14 -12.16
C ARG A 91 4.72 -4.75 -11.05
N LEU A 92 4.44 -5.15 -9.79
CA LEU A 92 5.30 -4.84 -8.65
C LEU A 92 6.65 -5.56 -8.75
N LEU A 93 6.66 -6.85 -9.10
CA LEU A 93 7.87 -7.65 -9.22
C LEU A 93 8.78 -7.21 -10.38
N ARG A 94 8.20 -6.71 -11.47
CA ARG A 94 8.94 -6.22 -12.64
C ARG A 94 9.26 -4.74 -12.60
N MET A 95 8.93 -4.05 -11.50
CA MET A 95 9.15 -2.61 -11.41
C MET A 95 10.65 -2.28 -11.50
N PRO A 96 11.08 -1.38 -12.41
CA PRO A 96 12.49 -1.02 -12.52
C PRO A 96 13.04 -0.48 -11.20
N ARG A 97 14.26 -0.92 -10.84
CA ARG A 97 14.91 -0.51 -9.58
C ARG A 97 15.00 1.01 -9.42
N ALA A 98 15.17 1.76 -10.52
CA ALA A 98 15.17 3.22 -10.50
C ALA A 98 13.83 3.80 -10.04
N LYS A 99 12.71 3.23 -10.48
CA LYS A 99 11.36 3.62 -10.06
C LYS A 99 11.11 3.26 -8.60
N VAL A 100 11.52 2.06 -8.17
CA VAL A 100 11.44 1.64 -6.75
C VAL A 100 12.20 2.60 -5.86
N ARG A 101 13.44 2.98 -6.23
CA ARG A 101 14.25 3.96 -5.47
C ARG A 101 13.63 5.36 -5.45
N ALA A 102 12.97 5.77 -6.52
CA ALA A 102 12.25 7.04 -6.55
C ALA A 102 11.08 7.04 -5.55
N LEU A 103 10.27 5.97 -5.56
CA LEU A 103 9.17 5.78 -4.61
C LEU A 103 9.67 5.74 -3.16
N GLN A 104 10.74 4.98 -2.88
CA GLN A 104 11.34 4.92 -1.53
C GLN A 104 11.81 6.29 -1.03
N ARG A 105 12.37 7.13 -1.91
CA ARG A 105 12.75 8.51 -1.55
C ARG A 105 11.52 9.37 -1.25
N ALA A 106 10.46 9.27 -2.05
CA ALA A 106 9.22 9.99 -1.83
C ALA A 106 8.55 9.58 -0.50
N VAL A 107 8.49 8.27 -0.21
CA VAL A 107 7.96 7.75 1.07
C VAL A 107 8.80 8.26 2.24
N ARG A 108 10.13 8.20 2.15
CA ARG A 108 11.01 8.71 3.22
C ARG A 108 10.85 10.21 3.45
N ALA A 109 10.59 10.98 2.40
CA ALA A 109 10.33 12.41 2.53
C ALA A 109 8.97 12.72 3.19
N ALA A 110 7.99 11.82 3.00
CA ALA A 110 6.66 11.91 3.62
C ALA A 110 6.64 11.40 5.07
N ALA A 111 7.57 10.51 5.46
CA ALA A 111 7.63 9.98 6.81
C ALA A 111 7.82 11.10 7.85
N PRO A 112 7.15 11.03 9.02
CA PRO A 112 7.37 11.96 10.12
C PRO A 112 8.86 12.03 10.48
N ARG A 113 9.37 13.25 10.64
CA ARG A 113 10.72 13.47 11.15
C ARG A 113 10.66 13.30 12.67
N LEU A 114 11.27 12.23 13.18
CA LEU A 114 11.52 12.01 14.60
C LEU A 114 12.88 12.58 14.98
#